data_AF-A0A239XEL9-F1
#
_entry.id   AF-A0A239XEL9-F1
#
_cell.length_a   1.000
_cell.length_b   1.000
_cell.length_c   1.000
_cell.angle_alpha   90.00
_cell.angle_beta   90.00
_cell.angle_gamma   90.00
#
_symmetry.space_group_name_H-M   'P 1'
#
loop_
_entity.id
_entity.type
_entity.pdbx_description
1 polymer ?
#
loop_
_entity_poly.entity_id
_entity_poly.type
_entity_poly.pdbx_seq_one_letter_code
_entity_poly.pdbx_strand_id
1 'polypeptide(L)'
;MDKRIDVLATAIKAGMTIFDLPKLELTYAPPFGSAKDPVNMIGYAASNLAEGQSESIQWYDLKGALAQGSILIDVRNPGEVVKGRFADALNIPLDHLRERLDELDHSKDYIVSCHSGLRSYIAERLLKQKGFKVRNLDGAYSLYQTVLPEAFYIKSQEEILKKTPSLRYT
;
A
#
# COMPACT_ATOMS: atom_id res chain seq x y z
N MET A 1 19.16 12.59 5.54
CA MET A 1 18.17 12.53 4.43
C MET A 1 18.88 12.79 3.11
N ASP A 2 19.71 13.85 3.06
CA ASP A 2 20.88 14.02 2.18
C ASP A 2 21.43 12.75 1.48
N LYS A 3 21.91 11.73 2.23
CA LYS A 3 22.60 10.55 1.66
C LYS A 3 21.86 9.89 0.49
N ARG A 4 20.53 9.73 0.59
CA ARG A 4 19.73 9.01 -0.43
C ARG A 4 19.58 9.85 -1.69
N ILE A 5 19.42 11.16 -1.53
CA ILE A 5 19.32 12.10 -2.65
C ILE A 5 20.65 12.19 -3.38
N ASP A 6 21.77 12.26 -2.65
CA ASP A 6 23.10 12.30 -3.26
C ASP A 6 23.38 11.04 -4.09
N VAL A 7 23.10 9.85 -3.53
CA VAL A 7 23.29 8.58 -4.25
C VAL A 7 22.41 8.52 -5.51
N LEU A 8 21.15 8.94 -5.43
CA LEU A 8 20.25 8.96 -6.59
C LEU A 8 20.71 9.98 -7.64
N ALA A 9 21.15 11.17 -7.22
CA ALA A 9 21.69 12.19 -8.12
C ALA A 9 22.95 11.68 -8.84
N THR A 10 23.86 11.00 -8.12
CA THR A 10 25.04 10.35 -8.71
C THR A 10 24.62 9.27 -9.70
N ALA A 11 23.66 8.40 -9.36
CA ALA A 11 23.18 7.34 -10.24
C ALA A 11 22.58 7.91 -11.54
N ILE A 12 21.74 8.94 -11.43
CA ILE A 12 21.16 9.65 -12.59
C ILE A 12 22.28 10.27 -13.45
N LYS A 13 23.24 10.95 -12.83
CA LYS A 13 24.37 11.58 -13.53
C LYS A 13 25.25 10.56 -14.26
N ALA A 14 25.37 9.35 -13.70
CA ALA A 14 26.11 8.24 -14.28
C ALA A 14 25.31 7.45 -15.35
N GLY A 15 24.06 7.84 -15.63
CA GLY A 15 23.21 7.15 -16.62
C GLY A 15 22.70 5.78 -16.16
N MET A 16 22.67 5.53 -14.84
CA MET A 16 22.16 4.28 -14.28
C MET A 16 20.64 4.21 -14.41
N THR A 17 20.12 3.00 -14.52
CA THR A 17 18.68 2.72 -14.58
C THR A 17 18.16 2.23 -13.23
N ILE A 18 16.82 2.10 -13.12
CA ILE A 18 16.17 1.49 -11.96
C ILE A 18 16.66 0.06 -11.67
N PHE A 19 17.14 -0.66 -12.69
CA PHE A 19 17.66 -2.03 -12.58
C PHE A 19 19.07 -2.10 -11.99
N ASP A 20 19.77 -0.96 -11.91
CA ASP A 20 21.11 -0.87 -11.36
C ASP A 20 21.09 -0.47 -9.89
N LEU A 21 20.06 0.23 -9.43
CA LEU A 21 19.90 0.64 -8.02
C LEU A 21 19.94 -0.53 -7.04
N PRO A 22 19.33 -1.71 -7.31
CA PRO A 22 19.44 -2.89 -6.45
C PRO A 22 20.87 -3.42 -6.29
N LYS A 23 21.76 -3.12 -7.25
CA LYS A 23 23.14 -3.62 -7.32
C LYS A 23 24.16 -2.68 -6.66
N LEU A 24 23.73 -1.49 -6.21
CA LEU A 24 24.59 -0.56 -5.50
C LEU A 24 25.02 -1.13 -4.15
N GLU A 25 26.32 -1.43 -4.01
CA GLU A 25 26.95 -1.85 -2.76
C GLU A 25 27.24 -0.63 -1.87
N LEU A 26 26.24 -0.25 -1.07
CA LEU A 26 26.33 0.88 -0.15
C LEU A 26 26.85 0.42 1.23
N THR A 27 27.57 1.32 1.91
CA THR A 27 28.10 1.05 3.25
C THR A 27 26.99 0.68 4.23
N TYR A 28 27.17 -0.46 4.91
CA TYR A 28 26.25 -0.96 5.91
C TYR A 28 26.94 -1.22 7.26
N ALA A 29 26.37 -0.62 8.30
CA ALA A 29 26.44 -1.08 9.68
C ALA A 29 25.13 -0.66 10.38
N PRO A 30 24.72 -1.29 11.51
CA PRO A 30 23.49 -0.96 12.21
C PRO A 30 23.22 0.55 12.45
N PRO A 31 24.21 1.40 12.81
CA PRO A 31 23.96 2.83 13.00
C PRO A 31 23.78 3.63 11.69
N PHE A 32 24.17 3.09 10.53
CA PHE A 32 24.25 3.85 9.27
C PHE A 32 23.20 3.44 8.22
N GLY A 33 22.57 2.28 8.38
CA GLY A 33 21.58 1.80 7.43
C GLY A 33 21.13 0.36 7.68
N SER A 34 20.65 -0.26 6.61
CA SER A 34 20.17 -1.64 6.59
C SER A 34 20.92 -2.41 5.51
N ALA A 35 20.88 -3.75 5.57
CA ALA A 35 21.53 -4.60 4.57
C ALA A 35 21.07 -4.31 3.14
N LYS A 36 19.82 -3.84 2.98
CA LYS A 36 19.32 -3.21 1.74
C LYS A 36 18.96 -1.77 2.07
N ASP A 37 19.69 -0.82 1.50
CA ASP A 37 19.40 0.61 1.70
C ASP A 37 18.07 0.97 1.03
N PRO A 38 17.35 2.01 1.49
CA PRO A 38 16.24 2.61 0.76
C PRO A 38 16.47 2.82 -0.74
N VAL A 39 17.70 3.15 -1.17
CA VAL A 39 18.04 3.23 -2.62
C VAL A 39 17.91 1.88 -3.31
N ASN A 40 18.40 0.79 -2.70
CA ASN A 40 18.22 -0.54 -3.26
C ASN A 40 16.73 -0.92 -3.27
N MET A 41 16.00 -0.59 -2.20
CA MET A 41 14.59 -0.93 -2.05
C MET A 41 13.69 -0.24 -3.08
N ILE A 42 13.91 1.05 -3.39
CA ILE A 42 13.16 1.72 -4.45
C ILE A 42 13.51 1.17 -5.83
N GLY A 43 14.78 0.76 -6.03
CA GLY A 43 15.20 0.01 -7.22
C GLY A 43 14.44 -1.29 -7.41
N TYR A 44 14.30 -2.10 -6.35
CA TYR A 44 13.51 -3.33 -6.39
C TYR A 44 12.04 -3.05 -6.68
N ALA A 45 11.44 -2.07 -6.00
CA ALA A 45 10.04 -1.70 -6.22
C ALA A 45 9.79 -1.26 -7.68
N ALA A 46 10.64 -0.39 -8.22
CA ALA A 46 10.55 0.06 -9.60
C ALA A 46 10.79 -1.07 -10.61
N SER A 47 11.77 -1.94 -10.35
CA SER A 47 12.04 -3.10 -11.23
C SER A 47 10.85 -4.06 -11.27
N ASN A 48 10.20 -4.32 -10.13
CA ASN A 48 9.01 -5.15 -10.08
C ASN A 48 7.85 -4.59 -10.92
N LEU A 49 7.69 -3.26 -10.97
CA LEU A 49 6.71 -2.61 -11.83
C LEU A 49 7.10 -2.73 -13.32
N ALA A 50 8.36 -2.44 -13.65
CA ALA A 50 8.85 -2.48 -15.01
C ALA A 50 8.83 -3.88 -15.63
N GLU A 51 9.03 -4.92 -14.82
CA GLU A 51 8.98 -6.33 -15.24
C GLU A 51 7.55 -6.93 -15.18
N GLY A 52 6.53 -6.15 -14.78
CA GLY A 52 5.16 -6.62 -14.65
C GLY A 52 4.93 -7.59 -13.48
N GLN A 53 5.87 -7.70 -12.55
CA GLN A 53 5.68 -8.48 -11.32
C GLN A 53 4.69 -7.80 -10.37
N SER A 54 4.60 -6.47 -10.42
CA SER A 54 3.64 -5.67 -9.66
C SER A 54 2.90 -4.74 -10.61
N GLU A 55 1.65 -4.45 -10.28
CA GLU A 55 0.85 -3.39 -10.88
C GLU A 55 0.37 -2.49 -9.74
N SER A 56 0.54 -1.19 -9.89
CA SER A 56 0.13 -0.23 -8.87
C SER A 56 -1.10 0.56 -9.28
N ILE A 57 -1.83 1.05 -8.28
CA ILE A 57 -2.80 2.13 -8.43
C ILE A 57 -2.37 3.28 -7.50
N GLN A 58 -2.50 4.51 -7.99
CA GLN A 58 -2.14 5.70 -7.23
C GLN A 58 -3.28 6.13 -6.31
N TRP A 59 -2.93 6.86 -5.25
CA TRP A 59 -3.88 7.31 -4.23
C TRP A 59 -5.03 8.13 -4.82
N TYR A 60 -4.78 8.93 -5.86
CA TYR A 60 -5.79 9.77 -6.52
C TYR A 60 -6.76 8.99 -7.41
N ASP A 61 -6.38 7.79 -7.88
CA ASP A 61 -7.24 6.94 -8.71
C ASP A 61 -8.08 5.96 -7.88
N LEU A 62 -7.74 5.76 -6.60
CA LEU A 62 -8.38 4.78 -5.74
C LEU A 62 -9.90 4.95 -5.70
N LYS A 63 -10.39 6.17 -5.45
CA LYS A 63 -11.84 6.44 -5.35
C LYS A 63 -12.58 6.07 -6.65
N GLY A 64 -11.97 6.35 -7.81
CA GLY A 64 -12.55 6.01 -9.11
C GLY A 64 -12.64 4.50 -9.32
N ALA A 65 -11.58 3.76 -8.98
CA ALA A 65 -11.56 2.31 -9.10
C ALA A 65 -12.58 1.62 -8.17
N LEU A 66 -12.74 2.11 -6.93
CA LEU A 66 -13.77 1.61 -6.01
C LEU A 66 -15.17 1.88 -6.53
N ALA A 67 -15.42 3.06 -7.10
CA ALA A 67 -16.71 3.40 -7.72
C ALA A 67 -17.05 2.52 -8.94
N GLN A 68 -16.02 2.00 -9.63
CA GLN A 68 -16.16 1.05 -10.74
C GLN A 68 -16.30 -0.41 -10.28
N GLY A 69 -16.30 -0.66 -8.96
CA GLY A 69 -16.54 -1.98 -8.38
C GLY A 69 -15.29 -2.77 -8.00
N SER A 70 -14.09 -2.15 -8.03
CA SER A 70 -12.90 -2.77 -7.40
C SER A 70 -13.09 -2.87 -5.89
N ILE A 71 -12.54 -3.93 -5.29
CA ILE A 71 -12.62 -4.17 -3.84
C ILE A 71 -11.25 -3.87 -3.21
N LEU A 72 -11.23 -2.99 -2.20
CA LEU A 72 -10.03 -2.72 -1.41
C LEU A 72 -9.87 -3.75 -0.30
N ILE A 73 -8.73 -4.44 -0.26
CA ILE A 73 -8.32 -5.32 0.83
C ILE A 73 -7.23 -4.62 1.65
N ASP A 74 -7.52 -4.36 2.92
CA ASP A 74 -6.54 -3.87 3.88
C ASP A 74 -5.87 -5.06 4.57
N VAL A 75 -4.59 -5.30 4.30
CA VAL A 75 -3.83 -6.43 4.83
C VAL A 75 -3.08 -6.13 6.13
N ARG A 76 -3.39 -4.99 6.76
CA ARG A 76 -2.90 -4.64 8.10
C ARG A 76 -3.54 -5.50 9.19
N ASN A 77 -2.86 -5.55 10.34
CA ASN A 77 -3.40 -6.22 11.52
C ASN A 77 -4.56 -5.40 12.09
N PRO A 78 -5.57 -6.04 12.74
CA PRO A 78 -6.75 -5.34 13.24
C PRO A 78 -6.42 -4.17 14.18
N GLY A 79 -5.38 -4.29 15.01
CA GLY A 79 -4.92 -3.22 15.89
C GLY A 79 -4.39 -1.96 15.18
N GLU A 80 -3.91 -2.08 13.94
CA GLU A 80 -3.54 -0.95 13.10
C GLU A 80 -4.78 -0.29 12.48
N VAL A 81 -5.75 -1.10 12.04
CA VAL A 81 -7.00 -0.65 11.40
C VAL A 81 -7.88 0.12 12.39
N VAL A 82 -7.91 -0.27 13.67
CA VAL A 82 -8.64 0.46 14.72
C VAL A 82 -8.13 1.90 14.90
N LYS A 83 -6.84 2.16 14.65
CA LYS A 83 -6.26 3.51 14.75
C LYS A 83 -6.58 4.39 13.54
N GLY A 84 -7.10 3.79 12.47
CA GLY A 84 -7.51 4.47 11.26
C GLY A 84 -7.63 3.47 10.10
N ARG A 85 -8.78 3.51 9.43
CA ARG A 85 -9.19 2.50 8.44
C ARG A 85 -9.67 3.15 7.16
N PHE A 86 -9.43 2.48 6.04
CA PHE A 86 -10.24 2.69 4.85
C PHE A 86 -11.65 2.21 5.15
N ALA A 87 -12.64 3.06 4.90
CA ALA A 87 -13.97 2.81 5.43
C ALA A 87 -14.71 1.62 4.78
N ASP A 88 -14.49 1.39 3.48
CA ASP A 88 -15.16 0.32 2.73
C ASP A 88 -14.19 -0.82 2.37
N ALA A 89 -13.07 -0.93 3.09
CA ALA A 89 -12.09 -1.98 2.85
C ALA A 89 -12.41 -3.27 3.60
N LEU A 90 -12.21 -4.39 2.92
CA LEU A 90 -12.20 -5.72 3.50
C LEU A 90 -10.88 -5.93 4.26
N ASN A 91 -10.91 -6.09 5.58
CA ASN A 91 -9.70 -6.36 6.35
C ASN A 91 -9.39 -7.87 6.42
N ILE A 92 -8.35 -8.29 5.72
CA ILE A 92 -7.79 -9.65 5.79
C ILE A 92 -6.28 -9.51 6.05
N PRO A 93 -5.81 -9.66 7.30
CA PRO A 93 -4.39 -9.50 7.61
C PRO A 93 -3.53 -10.43 6.76
N LEU A 94 -2.35 -9.95 6.35
CA LEU A 94 -1.46 -10.66 5.42
C LEU A 94 -1.21 -12.12 5.84
N ASP A 95 -0.99 -12.36 7.14
CA ASP A 95 -0.66 -13.68 7.67
C ASP A 95 -1.82 -14.68 7.53
N HIS A 96 -3.06 -14.20 7.42
CA HIS A 96 -4.25 -15.02 7.24
C HIS A 96 -4.76 -15.05 5.79
N LEU A 97 -4.20 -14.20 4.91
CA LEU A 97 -4.72 -14.02 3.55
C LEU A 97 -4.69 -15.32 2.74
N ARG A 98 -3.67 -16.16 2.92
CA ARG A 98 -3.54 -17.42 2.19
C ARG A 98 -4.63 -18.44 2.58
N GLU A 99 -5.03 -18.45 3.84
CA GLU A 99 -6.04 -19.39 4.37
C GLU A 99 -7.47 -18.92 4.06
N ARG A 100 -7.63 -17.63 3.75
CA ARG A 100 -8.92 -16.97 3.53
C ARG A 100 -9.15 -16.61 2.06
N LEU A 101 -8.46 -17.29 1.14
CA LEU A 101 -8.61 -17.04 -0.31
C LEU A 101 -10.02 -17.37 -0.81
N ASP A 102 -10.72 -18.32 -0.18
CA ASP A 102 -12.08 -18.72 -0.53
C ASP A 102 -13.13 -17.64 -0.23
N GLU A 103 -12.76 -16.59 0.52
CA GLU A 103 -13.61 -15.41 0.72
C GLU A 103 -13.57 -14.44 -0.47
N LEU A 104 -12.66 -14.67 -1.43
CA LEU A 104 -12.45 -13.81 -2.58
C LEU A 104 -13.05 -14.44 -3.84
N ASP A 105 -13.69 -13.60 -4.64
CA ASP A 105 -14.32 -13.95 -5.91
C ASP A 105 -13.38 -13.62 -7.07
N HIS A 106 -12.99 -14.65 -7.84
CA HIS A 106 -12.11 -14.51 -9.01
C HIS A 106 -12.67 -13.63 -10.13
N SER A 107 -13.97 -13.32 -10.14
CA SER A 107 -14.59 -12.41 -11.10
C SER A 107 -14.36 -10.92 -10.79
N LYS A 108 -13.88 -10.61 -9.58
CA LYS A 108 -13.67 -9.24 -9.09
C LYS A 108 -12.23 -8.76 -9.28
N ASP A 109 -12.11 -7.45 -9.40
CA ASP A 109 -10.83 -6.76 -9.37
C ASP A 109 -10.53 -6.29 -7.94
N TYR A 110 -9.31 -6.55 -7.50
CA TYR A 110 -8.86 -6.22 -6.14
C TYR A 110 -7.81 -5.13 -6.13
N ILE A 111 -7.80 -4.36 -5.06
CA ILE A 111 -6.72 -3.44 -4.70
C ILE A 111 -6.26 -3.83 -3.31
N VAL A 112 -4.96 -4.03 -3.10
CA VAL A 112 -4.41 -4.34 -1.78
C VAL A 112 -3.70 -3.13 -1.20
N SER A 113 -3.86 -2.90 0.09
CA SER A 113 -3.17 -1.85 0.83
C SER A 113 -2.69 -2.36 2.19
N CYS A 114 -1.56 -1.84 2.66
CA CYS A 114 -1.08 -2.07 4.01
C CYS A 114 -0.72 -0.73 4.67
N HIS A 115 0.24 -0.70 5.61
CA HIS A 115 0.70 0.57 6.16
C HIS A 115 1.57 1.38 5.16
N SER A 116 2.59 0.76 4.56
CA SER A 116 3.63 1.47 3.78
C SER A 116 3.98 0.83 2.42
N GLY A 117 3.19 -0.13 1.95
CA GLY A 117 3.33 -0.76 0.63
C GLY A 117 4.03 -2.13 0.62
N LEU A 118 4.92 -2.44 1.56
CA LEU A 118 5.68 -3.70 1.54
C LEU A 118 4.79 -4.94 1.73
N ARG A 119 3.95 -4.96 2.78
CA ARG A 119 3.05 -6.09 3.05
C ARG A 119 1.99 -6.27 1.96
N SER A 120 1.51 -5.18 1.37
CA SER A 120 0.52 -5.24 0.30
C SER A 120 1.15 -5.67 -1.02
N TYR A 121 2.42 -5.37 -1.29
CA TYR A 121 3.16 -6.01 -2.38
C TYR A 121 3.21 -7.54 -2.20
N ILE A 122 3.49 -8.04 -0.99
CA ILE A 122 3.49 -9.50 -0.73
C ILE A 122 2.09 -10.10 -0.95
N ALA A 123 1.04 -9.42 -0.48
CA ALA A 123 -0.36 -9.82 -0.73
C ALA A 123 -0.69 -9.83 -2.23
N GLU A 124 -0.27 -8.81 -2.98
CA GLU A 124 -0.45 -8.73 -4.43
C GLU A 124 0.22 -9.92 -5.11
N ARG A 125 1.48 -10.23 -4.78
CA ARG A 125 2.20 -11.37 -5.37
C ARG A 125 1.51 -12.70 -5.05
N LEU A 126 1.04 -12.88 -3.81
CA LEU A 126 0.28 -14.06 -3.41
C LEU A 126 -1.00 -14.22 -4.24
N LEU A 127 -1.79 -13.14 -4.36
CA LEU A 127 -3.06 -13.15 -5.07
C LEU A 127 -2.87 -13.32 -6.59
N LYS A 128 -1.87 -12.66 -7.19
CA LYS A 128 -1.50 -12.86 -8.61
C LYS A 128 -1.10 -14.29 -8.89
N GLN A 129 -0.30 -14.92 -8.03
CA GLN A 129 0.08 -16.34 -8.15
C GLN A 129 -1.13 -17.29 -8.07
N LYS A 130 -2.25 -16.84 -7.50
CA LYS A 130 -3.51 -17.58 -7.42
C LYS A 130 -4.49 -17.22 -8.53
N GLY A 131 -4.11 -16.34 -9.46
CA GLY A 131 -4.93 -15.97 -10.62
C GLY A 131 -5.97 -14.87 -10.33
N PHE A 132 -5.83 -14.13 -9.22
CA PHE A 132 -6.65 -12.94 -8.98
C PHE A 132 -6.12 -11.74 -9.76
N LYS A 133 -7.04 -10.90 -10.24
CA LYS A 133 -6.74 -9.57 -10.76
C LYS A 133 -6.57 -8.61 -9.59
N VAL A 134 -5.35 -8.16 -9.36
CA VAL A 134 -5.03 -7.33 -8.18
C VAL A 134 -3.98 -6.29 -8.50
N ARG A 135 -4.17 -5.08 -7.95
CA ARG A 135 -3.19 -3.98 -7.96
C ARG A 135 -2.81 -3.60 -6.53
N ASN A 136 -1.59 -3.10 -6.34
CA ASN A 136 -1.11 -2.60 -5.06
C ASN A 136 -1.33 -1.08 -4.95
N LEU A 137 -1.89 -0.60 -3.85
CA LEU A 137 -2.02 0.84 -3.59
C LEU A 137 -0.64 1.43 -3.25
N ASP A 138 -0.09 2.24 -4.15
CA ASP A 138 1.23 2.84 -3.97
C ASP A 138 1.25 3.84 -2.80
N GLY A 139 2.31 3.78 -1.99
CA GLY A 139 2.40 4.48 -0.69
C GLY A 139 1.41 4.00 0.39
N ALA A 140 0.44 3.17 0.02
CA ALA A 140 -0.54 2.50 0.88
C ALA A 140 -1.26 3.47 1.85
N TYR A 141 -1.69 2.97 3.02
CA TYR A 141 -2.43 3.77 4.01
C TYR A 141 -1.65 5.00 4.48
N SER A 142 -0.34 4.88 4.70
CA SER A 142 0.46 5.98 5.24
C SER A 142 0.49 7.18 4.32
N LEU A 143 0.70 6.99 3.01
CA LEU A 143 0.64 8.09 2.06
C LEU A 143 -0.78 8.62 1.95
N TYR A 144 -1.75 7.72 1.78
CA TYR A 144 -3.14 8.08 1.53
C TYR A 144 -3.73 8.94 2.66
N GLN A 145 -3.50 8.60 3.93
CA GLN A 145 -3.96 9.42 5.07
C GLN A 145 -3.26 10.78 5.16
N THR A 146 -2.01 10.87 4.69
CA THR A 146 -1.24 12.12 4.73
C THR A 146 -1.73 13.10 3.67
N VAL A 147 -2.07 12.59 2.46
CA VAL A 147 -2.49 13.44 1.34
C VAL A 147 -3.99 13.70 1.30
N LEU A 148 -4.81 12.80 1.88
CA LEU A 148 -6.27 12.93 1.97
C LEU A 148 -6.76 12.69 3.42
N PRO A 149 -6.34 13.51 4.39
CA PRO A 149 -6.78 13.35 5.79
C PRO A 149 -8.31 13.43 5.92
N GLU A 150 -8.98 14.28 5.15
CA GLU A 150 -10.43 14.48 5.16
C GLU A 150 -11.24 13.24 4.80
N ALA A 151 -10.67 12.33 3.99
CA ALA A 151 -11.29 11.05 3.64
C ALA A 151 -11.56 10.17 4.88
N PHE A 152 -10.85 10.43 5.98
CA PHE A 152 -11.02 9.75 7.26
C PHE A 152 -11.84 10.56 8.27
N TYR A 153 -11.82 11.90 8.18
CA TYR A 153 -12.59 12.77 9.08
C TYR A 153 -14.11 12.71 8.82
N ILE A 154 -14.55 12.78 7.55
CA ILE A 154 -15.98 12.86 7.20
C ILE A 154 -16.75 11.63 7.72
N LYS A 155 -16.18 10.43 7.55
CA LYS A 155 -16.83 9.19 7.99
C LYS A 155 -16.84 9.01 9.51
N SER A 156 -15.84 9.53 10.23
CA SER A 156 -15.87 9.52 11.71
C SER A 156 -17.04 10.35 12.27
N GLN A 157 -17.35 11.51 11.65
CA GLN A 157 -18.53 12.30 12.02
C GLN A 157 -19.84 11.59 11.66
N GLU A 158 -19.94 10.97 10.48
CA GLU A 158 -21.13 10.18 10.12
C GLU A 158 -21.35 8.98 11.06
N GLU A 159 -20.29 8.28 11.46
CA GLU A 159 -20.37 7.18 12.44
C GLU A 159 -20.73 7.68 13.85
N ILE A 160 -20.24 8.85 14.27
CA ILE A 160 -20.63 9.50 15.53
C ILE A 160 -22.10 9.94 15.49
N LEU A 161 -22.54 10.55 14.39
CA LEU A 161 -23.93 10.98 14.17
C LEU A 161 -24.90 9.79 14.17
N LYS A 162 -24.51 8.65 13.58
CA LYS A 162 -25.29 7.40 13.61
C LYS A 162 -25.34 6.74 15.00
N LYS A 163 -24.34 6.96 15.85
CA LYS A 163 -24.28 6.43 17.23
C LYS A 163 -24.95 7.32 18.28
N THR A 164 -25.34 8.55 17.92
CA THR A 164 -26.04 9.44 18.83
C THR A 164 -27.55 9.18 18.69
N PRO A 165 -28.26 8.67 19.71
CA PRO A 165 -29.71 8.53 19.63
C PRO A 165 -30.31 9.91 19.42
N SER A 166 -31.24 10.06 18.49
CA SER A 166 -31.98 11.30 18.31
C SER A 166 -32.65 11.67 19.65
N LEU A 167 -32.14 12.70 20.32
CA LEU A 167 -32.87 13.39 21.37
C LEU A 167 -34.07 14.06 20.68
N ARG A 168 -35.19 13.33 20.62
CA ARG A 168 -36.49 13.91 20.33
C ARG A 168 -36.82 14.82 21.50
N TYR A 169 -36.57 16.11 21.34
CA TYR A 169 -37.20 17.12 22.16
C TYR A 169 -38.65 17.25 21.67
N THR A 170 -39.58 16.76 22.49
CA THR A 170 -41.00 17.15 22.48
C THR A 170 -41.14 18.57 23.00
#